data_AF-A0ABD5DG97-F1
#
_entry.id   AF-A0ABD5DG97-F1
#
_cell.length_a   1.000
_cell.length_b   1.000
_cell.length_c   1.000
_cell.angle_alpha   90.00
_cell.angle_beta   90.00
_cell.angle_gamma   90.00
#
_symmetry.space_group_name_H-M   'P 1'
#
loop_
_entity.id
_entity.type
_entity.pdbx_description
1 polymer ?
#
loop_
_entity_poly.entity_id
_entity_poly.type
_entity_poly.pdbx_seq_one_letter_code
_entity_poly.pdbx_strand_id
1 'polypeptide(L)' 'VEEDGKRERGSSGGGGRFGYDYFLASQEGDVRADAWAKEAVRMALVNLSAVAAPAGMLPVVLGAGWPGVLLHEAVGHGLE' A
#
# COMPACT_ATOMS: atom_id res chain seq x y z
N VAL A 1 0.84 -14.83 -3.79
CA VAL A 1 1.80 -15.73 -3.13
C VAL A 1 1.05 -16.92 -2.54
N GLU A 2 1.70 -18.07 -2.41
CA GLU A 2 1.09 -19.29 -1.85
C GLU A 2 2.07 -19.98 -0.93
N GLU A 3 1.57 -20.51 0.20
CA GLU A 3 2.30 -21.37 1.14
C GLU A 3 1.32 -22.38 1.74
N ASP A 4 1.63 -23.67 1.66
CA ASP A 4 0.82 -24.79 2.19
C ASP A 4 -0.68 -24.72 1.85
N GLY A 5 -0.98 -24.31 0.61
CA GLY A 5 -2.36 -24.17 0.11
C GLY A 5 -3.07 -22.87 0.52
N LYS A 6 -2.48 -22.06 1.42
CA LYS A 6 -2.96 -20.70 1.71
C LYS A 6 -2.48 -19.76 0.61
N ARG A 7 -3.40 -18.94 0.07
CA ARG A 7 -3.11 -17.97 -1.00
C ARG A 7 -3.44 -16.57 -0.55
N GLU A 8 -2.53 -15.64 -0.82
CA GLU A 8 -2.75 -14.22 -0.58
C GLU A 8 -2.28 -13.34 -1.73
N ARG A 9 -2.79 -12.11 -1.75
CA ARG A 9 -2.51 -11.09 -2.77
C ARG A 9 -2.03 -9.79 -2.11
N GLY A 10 -1.29 -9.01 -2.88
CA GLY A 10 -0.84 -7.68 -2.54
C GLY A 10 -0.83 -6.81 -3.79
N SER A 11 -0.89 -5.50 -3.59
CA SER A 11 -0.90 -4.51 -4.66
C SER A 11 0.04 -3.36 -4.33
N SER A 12 0.47 -2.67 -5.37
CA SER A 12 1.24 -1.44 -5.30
C SER A 12 0.96 -0.64 -6.58
N GLY A 13 1.28 0.65 -6.57
CA GLY A 13 1.13 1.48 -7.76
C GLY A 13 1.01 2.96 -7.44
N GLY A 14 0.84 3.74 -8.50
CA GLY A 14 0.71 5.17 -8.46
C GLY A 14 0.85 5.76 -9.85
N GLY A 15 0.95 7.08 -9.93
CA GLY A 15 1.10 7.80 -11.19
C GLY A 15 0.78 9.27 -11.01
N GLY A 16 0.52 9.94 -12.12
CA GLY A 16 0.18 11.36 -12.12
C GLY A 16 0.05 11.91 -13.53
N ARG A 17 0.10 13.23 -13.65
CA ARG A 17 -0.15 13.96 -14.90
C ARG A 17 1.16 14.17 -15.68
N PHE A 18 1.71 13.08 -16.23
CA PHE A 18 2.97 13.05 -16.98
C PHE A 18 3.07 11.79 -17.86
N GLY A 19 4.12 11.69 -18.70
CA GLY A 19 4.38 10.55 -19.57
C GLY A 19 4.86 9.28 -18.84
N TYR A 20 4.86 8.15 -19.54
CA TYR A 20 5.20 6.83 -18.99
C TYR A 20 6.67 6.67 -18.58
N ASP A 21 7.57 7.54 -19.04
CA ASP A 21 8.97 7.57 -18.59
C ASP A 21 9.09 7.71 -17.07
N TYR A 22 8.05 8.25 -16.44
CA TYR A 22 7.92 8.24 -14.98
C TYR A 22 8.11 6.84 -14.39
N PHE A 23 7.57 5.77 -14.96
CA PHE A 23 7.69 4.44 -14.36
C PHE A 23 9.09 3.81 -14.53
N LEU A 24 9.88 4.32 -15.48
CA LEU A 24 11.23 3.86 -15.77
C LEU A 24 12.31 4.69 -15.07
N ALA A 25 11.93 5.85 -14.50
CA ALA A 25 12.83 6.70 -13.75
C ALA A 25 13.27 6.03 -12.43
N SER A 26 14.46 6.43 -11.96
CA SER A 26 14.97 5.94 -10.67
C SER A 26 14.16 6.52 -9.50
N GLN A 27 13.87 5.64 -8.54
CA GLN A 27 13.33 5.96 -7.22
C GLN A 27 14.21 5.28 -6.18
N GLU A 28 14.87 6.08 -5.34
CA GLU A 28 15.70 5.59 -4.22
C GLU A 28 16.75 4.52 -4.63
N GLY A 29 17.29 4.62 -5.85
CA GLY A 29 18.33 3.73 -6.36
C GLY A 29 17.82 2.54 -7.18
N ASP A 30 16.51 2.30 -7.25
CA ASP A 30 15.88 1.27 -8.10
C ASP A 30 15.10 1.93 -9.26
N VAL A 31 14.78 1.17 -10.31
CA VAL A 31 13.75 1.58 -11.28
C VAL A 31 12.40 1.56 -10.57
N ARG A 32 11.60 2.64 -10.69
CA ARG A 32 10.32 2.77 -9.97
C ARG A 32 9.38 1.59 -10.18
N ALA A 33 9.25 1.10 -11.41
CA ALA A 33 8.45 -0.08 -11.72
C ALA A 33 8.92 -1.34 -10.94
N ASP A 34 10.23 -1.55 -10.84
CA ASP A 34 10.81 -2.68 -10.12
C ASP A 34 10.59 -2.55 -8.61
N ALA A 35 10.78 -1.35 -8.06
CA ALA A 35 10.50 -1.05 -6.66
C ALA A 35 9.03 -1.35 -6.31
N TRP A 36 8.10 -0.93 -7.16
CA TRP A 36 6.68 -1.21 -6.95
C TRP A 36 6.33 -2.68 -7.14
N ALA A 37 6.94 -3.38 -8.10
CA ALA A 37 6.74 -4.82 -8.25
C ALA A 37 7.16 -5.57 -6.97
N LYS A 38 8.32 -5.24 -6.40
CA LYS A 38 8.79 -5.77 -5.12
C LYS A 38 7.84 -5.42 -3.98
N GLU A 39 7.30 -4.20 -3.96
CA GLU A 39 6.36 -3.75 -2.94
C GLU A 39 5.04 -4.54 -2.95
N ALA A 40 4.49 -4.85 -4.13
CA ALA A 40 3.29 -5.67 -4.25
C ALA A 40 3.52 -7.08 -3.68
N VAL A 41 4.70 -7.67 -3.95
CA VAL A 41 5.10 -8.96 -3.38
C VAL A 41 5.27 -8.86 -1.86
N ARG A 42 5.92 -7.80 -1.36
CA ARG A 42 6.09 -7.56 0.08
C ARG A 42 4.74 -7.50 0.79
N MET A 43 3.77 -6.75 0.25
CA MET A 43 2.41 -6.68 0.79
C MET A 43 1.71 -8.04 0.78
N ALA A 44 1.86 -8.81 -0.30
CA ALA A 44 1.26 -10.14 -0.40
C ALA A 44 1.81 -11.11 0.66
N LEU A 45 3.13 -11.04 0.94
CA LEU A 45 3.77 -11.86 1.97
C LEU A 45 3.38 -11.44 3.39
N VAL A 46 3.22 -10.13 3.64
CA VAL A 46 2.69 -9.62 4.91
C VAL A 46 1.27 -10.17 5.14
N ASN A 47 0.40 -10.13 4.13
CA ASN A 47 -0.94 -10.69 4.23
C ASN A 47 -0.91 -12.22 4.47
N LEU A 48 -0.01 -12.94 3.79
CA LEU A 48 0.12 -14.39 3.93
C LEU A 48 0.45 -14.81 5.37
N SER A 49 1.31 -14.05 6.05
CA SER A 49 1.74 -14.31 7.42
C SER A 49 0.87 -13.66 8.51
N ALA A 50 -0.15 -12.87 8.13
CA ALA A 50 -1.00 -12.16 9.08
C ALA A 50 -1.84 -13.11 9.94
N VAL A 51 -2.04 -12.71 11.20
CA VAL A 51 -2.95 -13.33 12.18
C VAL A 51 -4.19 -12.45 12.39
N ALA A 52 -5.16 -12.94 13.16
CA ALA A 52 -6.34 -12.16 13.50
C ALA A 52 -5.98 -10.85 14.22
N ALA A 53 -6.56 -9.73 13.78
CA ALA A 53 -6.41 -8.44 14.43
C ALA A 53 -7.17 -8.38 15.77
N PRO A 54 -6.69 -7.61 16.76
CA PRO A 54 -7.39 -7.42 18.03
C PRO A 54 -8.69 -6.61 17.87
N ALA A 55 -9.65 -6.81 18.78
CA ALA A 55 -10.94 -6.12 18.78
C ALA A 55 -11.06 -5.15 19.98
N GLY A 56 -11.70 -4.00 19.77
CA GLY A 56 -12.00 -3.01 20.80
C GLY A 56 -11.54 -1.59 20.45
N MET A 57 -11.79 -0.64 21.36
CA MET A 57 -11.23 0.72 21.25
C MET A 57 -9.78 0.70 21.69
N LEU A 58 -8.89 1.08 20.77
CA LEU A 58 -7.45 1.04 20.96
C LEU A 58 -6.83 2.32 20.37
N PRO A 59 -5.72 2.83 20.93
CA PRO A 59 -4.89 3.80 20.22
C PRO A 59 -4.40 3.20 18.90
N VAL A 60 -4.54 3.94 17.80
CA VAL A 60 -4.10 3.53 16.46
C VAL A 60 -3.09 4.55 15.93
N VAL A 61 -1.94 4.07 15.47
CA VAL A 61 -0.94 4.89 14.78
C VAL A 61 -1.12 4.73 13.28
N LEU A 62 -1.27 5.84 12.55
CA LEU A 62 -1.38 5.86 11.10
C LEU A 62 -0.03 6.22 10.47
N GLY A 63 0.40 5.42 9.50
CA GLY A 63 1.57 5.74 8.68
C GLY A 63 1.36 6.95 7.78
N ALA A 64 2.44 7.52 7.27
CA ALA A 64 2.38 8.65 6.32
C ALA A 64 1.83 8.22 4.94
N GLY A 65 1.29 9.19 4.18
CA GLY A 65 0.84 8.98 2.80
C GLY A 65 -0.62 8.54 2.68
N TRP A 66 -0.85 7.39 2.03
CA TRP A 66 -2.20 6.89 1.71
C TRP A 66 -3.15 6.73 2.90
N PRO A 67 -2.70 6.41 4.14
CA PRO A 67 -3.58 6.43 5.31
C PRO A 67 -4.28 7.78 5.57
N GLY A 68 -3.88 8.85 4.87
CA GLY A 68 -4.61 10.12 4.78
C GLY A 68 -6.06 10.03 4.28
N VAL A 69 -6.50 8.86 3.79
CA VAL A 69 -7.94 8.54 3.63
C VAL A 69 -8.74 8.90 4.89
N LEU A 70 -8.15 8.78 6.10
CA LEU A 70 -8.81 9.25 7.32
C LEU A 70 -9.29 10.70 7.20
N LEU A 71 -8.45 11.61 6.70
CA LEU A 71 -8.81 13.02 6.59
C LEU A 71 -9.89 13.23 5.53
N HIS A 72 -9.77 12.52 4.41
CA HIS A 72 -10.75 12.56 3.32
C HIS A 72 -12.16 12.20 3.81
N GLU A 73 -12.28 11.11 4.57
CA GLU A 73 -13.57 10.61 5.06
C GLU A 73 -14.07 11.37 6.29
N ALA A 74 -13.19 11.63 7.27
CA ALA A 74 -13.61 12.18 8.56
C ALA A 74 -14.04 13.65 8.46
N VAL A 75 -13.44 14.41 7.54
CA VAL A 75 -13.71 15.85 7.40
C VAL A 75 -13.81 16.31 5.95
N GLY A 76 -13.18 15.65 4.99
CA GLY A 76 -13.12 16.10 3.59
C GLY A 76 -14.51 16.25 2.97
N HIS A 77 -15.22 15.14 2.77
CA HIS A 77 -16.56 15.15 2.18
C HIS A 77 -17.59 15.98 2.95
N GLY A 78 -17.47 16.03 4.28
CA GLY A 78 -18.39 16.81 5.12
C GLY A 78 -18.22 18.34 4.98
N LEU A 79 -17.15 18.78 4.30
CA LEU A 79 -16.80 20.19 4.12
C LEU A 79 -16.79 20.62 2.63
N GLU A 80 -17.20 19.74 1.72
CA GLU A 80 -17.45 20.05 0.31
C GLU A 80 -18.81 20.71 0.10
#